data_AF-A0A383ASX9-F1
#
_entry.id   AF-A0A383ASX9-F1
#
_cell.length_a   1.000
_cell.length_b   1.000
_cell.length_c   1.000
_cell.angle_alpha   90.00
_cell.angle_beta   90.00
_cell.angle_gamma   90.00
#
_symmetry.space_group_name_H-M   'P 1'
#
loop_
_entity.id
_entity.type
_entity.pdbx_description
1 polymer ?
#
loop_
_entity_poly.entity_id
_entity_poly.type
_entity_poly.pdbx_seq_one_letter_code
_entity_poly.pdbx_strand_id
1 'polypeptide(L)'
;MPEGTPVFPHEPLIRVTAPLVEAQLVETTLLSTLSFQTSVASRAARIVDAADGRPVFEFGARRAHGTDAGCFAARAAYLGGCGGTSMVEAGYRYGVPVTGTMAHSWVMCFDTETEAYERYMDLYGSQAVLLIDTYDSATAVDRIAKAGLRPGAVRIDSGDLLTESQSVR
;
A
#
# COMPACT_ATOMS: atom_id res chain seq x y z
N MET A 1 26.81 -1.91 5.07
CA MET A 1 25.95 -2.51 6.11
C MET A 1 24.87 -3.35 5.43
N PRO A 2 24.41 -4.49 6.00
CA PRO A 2 23.28 -5.23 5.44
C PRO A 2 21.96 -4.43 5.49
N GLU A 3 21.09 -4.58 4.48
CA GLU A 3 19.74 -3.98 4.51
C GLU A 3 18.91 -4.51 5.71
N GLY A 4 18.04 -3.67 6.26
CA GLY A 4 17.24 -4.00 7.45
C GLY A 4 17.96 -3.79 8.80
N THR A 5 19.27 -3.52 8.78
CA THR A 5 20.01 -3.14 10.00
C THR A 5 19.54 -1.75 10.46
N PRO A 6 19.19 -1.54 11.74
CA PRO A 6 18.94 -0.22 12.30
C PRO A 6 20.18 0.67 12.21
N VAL A 7 19.98 1.93 11.85
CA VAL A 7 21.08 2.89 11.63
C VAL A 7 20.87 4.20 12.37
N PHE A 8 21.97 4.84 12.77
CA PHE A 8 22.00 6.02 13.62
C PHE A 8 22.86 7.15 13.03
N PRO A 9 22.68 8.40 13.48
CA PRO A 9 23.52 9.51 13.04
C PRO A 9 25.01 9.26 13.30
N HIS A 10 25.85 9.78 12.40
CA HIS A 10 27.32 9.74 12.47
C HIS A 10 27.97 8.36 12.29
N GLU A 11 27.28 7.38 11.71
CA GLU A 11 27.87 6.10 11.30
C GLU A 11 27.81 5.89 9.78
N PRO A 12 28.79 5.17 9.19
CA PRO A 12 28.81 4.93 7.76
C PRO A 12 27.87 3.78 7.35
N LEU A 13 26.93 4.06 6.43
CA LEU A 13 26.08 3.03 5.79
C LEU A 13 26.86 2.21 4.74
N ILE A 14 27.64 2.92 3.93
CA ILE A 14 28.41 2.39 2.81
C ILE A 14 29.80 3.07 2.79
N ARG A 15 30.81 2.32 2.35
CA ARG A 15 32.15 2.83 2.05
C ARG A 15 32.49 2.43 0.63
N VAL A 16 32.87 3.41 -0.19
CA VAL A 16 33.31 3.19 -1.58
C VAL A 16 34.82 3.34 -1.63
N THR A 17 35.50 2.42 -2.32
CA THR A 17 36.94 2.46 -2.54
C THR A 17 37.18 2.27 -4.04
N ALA A 18 37.60 3.34 -4.71
CA ALA A 18 37.82 3.40 -6.14
C ALA A 18 38.79 4.57 -6.45
N PRO A 19 39.33 4.67 -7.68
CA PRO A 19 39.99 5.89 -8.16
C PRO A 19 39.11 7.13 -7.95
N LEU A 20 39.74 8.27 -7.67
CA LEU A 20 39.05 9.49 -7.24
C LEU A 20 37.85 9.88 -8.14
N VAL A 21 38.05 9.88 -9.46
CA VAL A 21 37.01 10.26 -10.43
C VAL A 21 35.83 9.29 -10.40
N GLU A 22 36.10 7.99 -10.32
CA GLU A 22 35.06 6.95 -10.27
C GLU A 22 34.26 7.01 -8.96
N ALA A 23 34.96 7.16 -7.83
CA ALA A 23 34.32 7.31 -6.52
C ALA A 23 33.39 8.53 -6.47
N GLN A 24 33.81 9.64 -7.09
CA GLN A 24 33.03 10.87 -7.12
C GLN A 24 31.79 10.78 -8.01
N LEU A 25 31.86 10.03 -9.13
CA LEU A 25 30.74 9.88 -10.07
C LEU A 25 29.54 9.15 -9.46
N VAL A 26 29.78 8.17 -8.59
CA VAL A 26 28.70 7.35 -8.02
C VAL A 26 27.97 8.01 -6.85
N GLU A 27 28.53 9.10 -6.28
CA GLU A 27 28.01 9.74 -5.07
C GLU A 27 26.53 10.11 -5.18
N THR A 28 26.15 10.85 -6.23
CA THR A 28 24.78 11.34 -6.42
C THR A 28 23.76 10.21 -6.47
N THR A 29 24.06 9.13 -7.20
CA THR A 29 23.17 7.99 -7.35
C THR A 29 23.05 7.21 -6.04
N LEU A 30 24.17 7.01 -5.33
CA LEU A 30 24.16 6.34 -4.03
C LEU A 30 23.38 7.14 -2.99
N LEU A 31 23.63 8.46 -2.88
CA LEU A 31 22.95 9.31 -1.92
C LEU A 31 21.44 9.35 -2.17
N SER A 32 21.01 9.55 -3.41
CA SER A 32 19.58 9.61 -3.75
C SER A 32 18.87 8.28 -3.49
N THR A 33 19.47 7.17 -3.92
CA THR A 33 18.89 5.83 -3.75
C THR A 33 18.81 5.41 -2.29
N LEU A 34 19.91 5.55 -1.54
CA LEU A 34 19.99 5.12 -0.15
C LEU A 34 19.13 6.01 0.75
N SER A 35 19.18 7.34 0.57
CA SER A 35 18.41 8.27 1.41
C SER A 35 16.91 8.06 1.24
N PHE A 36 16.44 7.89 0.00
CA PHE A 36 15.03 7.66 -0.29
C PHE A 36 14.51 6.37 0.34
N GLN A 37 15.14 5.23 0.03
CA GLN A 37 14.67 3.93 0.52
C GLN A 37 14.81 3.81 2.05
N THR A 38 15.89 4.33 2.63
CA THR A 38 16.07 4.33 4.10
C THR A 38 14.98 5.16 4.79
N SER A 39 14.64 6.32 4.21
CA SER A 39 13.56 7.19 4.74
C SER A 39 12.20 6.48 4.68
N VAL A 40 11.86 5.86 3.55
CA VAL A 40 10.59 5.12 3.39
C VAL A 40 10.53 3.94 4.36
N ALA A 41 11.57 3.10 4.41
CA ALA A 41 11.62 1.95 5.32
C ALA A 41 11.48 2.38 6.80
N SER A 42 12.17 3.46 7.19
CA SER A 42 12.09 4.02 8.55
C SER A 42 10.71 4.60 8.89
N ARG A 43 9.95 5.08 7.91
CA ARG A 43 8.58 5.55 8.11
C ARG A 43 7.60 4.38 8.16
N ALA A 44 7.73 3.41 7.28
CA ALA A 44 6.93 2.19 7.29
C ALA A 44 7.08 1.45 8.63
N ALA A 45 8.30 1.29 9.13
CA ALA A 45 8.56 0.65 10.43
C ALA A 45 7.81 1.32 11.59
N ARG A 46 7.76 2.67 11.61
CA ARG A 46 6.99 3.41 12.63
C ARG A 46 5.49 3.23 12.50
N ILE A 47 4.97 3.15 11.28
CA ILE A 47 3.53 2.94 11.03
C ILE A 47 3.13 1.52 11.42
N VAL A 48 3.96 0.53 11.08
CA VAL A 48 3.73 -0.88 11.41
C VAL A 48 3.79 -1.11 12.91
N ASP A 49 4.76 -0.49 13.60
CA ASP A 49 4.85 -0.51 15.06
C ASP A 49 3.59 0.09 15.70
N ALA A 50 3.15 1.26 15.24
CA ALA A 50 1.92 1.90 15.71
C ALA A 50 0.63 1.11 15.38
N ALA A 51 0.68 0.21 14.39
CA ALA A 51 -0.46 -0.64 14.03
C ALA A 51 -0.65 -1.84 14.97
N ASP A 52 0.28 -2.08 15.90
CA ASP A 52 0.17 -3.09 16.97
C ASP A 52 -0.25 -4.48 16.46
N GLY A 53 0.50 -5.00 15.48
CA GLY A 53 0.26 -6.31 14.87
C GLY A 53 -0.86 -6.35 13.82
N ARG A 54 -1.61 -5.26 13.61
CA ARG A 54 -2.60 -5.17 12.53
C ARG A 54 -1.89 -5.03 11.18
N PRO A 55 -2.35 -5.73 10.12
CA PRO A 55 -1.74 -5.62 8.79
C PRO A 55 -1.76 -4.19 8.24
N VAL A 56 -0.62 -3.76 7.67
CA VAL A 56 -0.44 -2.48 6.98
C VAL A 56 -0.04 -2.76 5.54
N PHE A 57 -0.64 -2.06 4.57
CA PHE A 57 -0.33 -2.23 3.15
C PHE A 57 0.05 -0.90 2.50
N GLU A 58 1.01 -0.92 1.57
CA GLU A 58 1.54 0.27 0.89
C GLU A 58 0.75 0.57 -0.40
N PHE A 59 0.02 1.70 -0.43
CA PHE A 59 -0.89 2.11 -1.52
C PHE A 59 -0.57 3.53 -2.04
N GLY A 60 0.68 3.97 -1.87
CA GLY A 60 1.18 5.32 -2.11
C GLY A 60 1.65 5.61 -3.53
N ALA A 61 1.76 4.61 -4.41
CA ALA A 61 2.29 4.75 -5.77
C ALA A 61 1.68 5.92 -6.58
N ARG A 62 0.37 6.18 -6.44
CA ARG A 62 -0.32 7.29 -7.12
C ARG A 62 0.12 8.70 -6.71
N ARG A 63 0.91 8.83 -5.64
CA ARG A 63 1.49 10.08 -5.12
C ARG A 63 3.03 10.05 -5.15
N ALA A 64 3.62 8.99 -5.67
CA ALA A 64 5.07 8.88 -5.78
C ALA A 64 5.61 9.79 -6.88
N HIS A 65 6.87 10.21 -6.73
CA HIS A 65 7.57 11.06 -7.69
C HIS A 65 8.11 10.26 -8.89
N GLY A 66 7.20 9.64 -9.64
CA GLY A 66 7.52 8.78 -10.79
C GLY A 66 7.46 7.29 -10.48
N THR A 67 7.55 6.49 -11.55
CA THR A 67 7.34 5.03 -11.51
C THR A 67 8.39 4.31 -10.67
N ASP A 68 9.68 4.64 -10.85
CA ASP A 68 10.76 4.04 -10.07
C ASP A 68 10.68 4.43 -8.59
N ALA A 69 10.33 5.68 -8.28
CA ALA A 69 10.11 6.11 -6.90
C ALA A 69 8.99 5.31 -6.24
N GLY A 70 7.88 5.06 -6.95
CA GLY A 70 6.79 4.20 -6.46
C GLY A 70 7.24 2.76 -6.24
N CYS A 71 8.00 2.19 -7.17
CA CYS A 71 8.51 0.82 -7.08
C CYS A 71 9.49 0.64 -5.91
N PHE A 72 10.46 1.56 -5.76
CA PHE A 72 11.41 1.53 -4.66
C PHE A 72 10.75 1.84 -3.32
N ALA A 73 9.74 2.72 -3.28
CA ALA A 73 8.97 2.97 -2.07
C ALA A 73 8.21 1.73 -1.62
N ALA A 74 7.54 1.03 -2.55
CA ALA A 74 6.84 -0.21 -2.26
C ALA A 74 7.77 -1.30 -1.69
N ARG A 75 8.95 -1.49 -2.31
CA ARG A 75 9.99 -2.40 -1.81
C ARG A 75 10.46 -2.01 -0.41
N ALA A 76 10.82 -0.74 -0.22
CA ALA A 76 11.33 -0.25 1.05
C ALA A 76 10.28 -0.31 2.18
N ALA A 77 9.01 -0.04 1.86
CA ALA A 77 7.91 -0.14 2.82
C ALA A 77 7.67 -1.60 3.24
N TYR A 78 7.75 -2.54 2.30
CA TYR A 78 7.69 -3.98 2.61
C TYR A 78 8.85 -4.41 3.52
N LEU A 79 10.08 -4.00 3.24
CA LEU A 79 11.23 -4.23 4.13
C LEU A 79 11.07 -3.57 5.50
N GLY A 80 10.38 -2.43 5.56
CA GLY A 80 10.00 -1.75 6.79
C GLY A 80 8.86 -2.41 7.57
N GLY A 81 8.25 -3.48 7.05
CA GLY A 81 7.26 -4.29 7.76
C GLY A 81 5.83 -4.22 7.20
N CYS A 82 5.56 -3.47 6.13
CA CYS A 82 4.25 -3.55 5.47
C CYS A 82 4.02 -4.98 4.95
N GLY A 83 2.79 -5.50 5.03
CA GLY A 83 2.42 -6.85 4.58
C GLY A 83 2.34 -7.02 3.07
N GLY A 84 2.38 -5.93 2.30
CA GLY A 84 2.29 -5.95 0.83
C GLY A 84 2.09 -4.55 0.23
N THR A 85 1.91 -4.49 -1.09
CA THR A 85 1.77 -3.24 -1.87
C THR A 85 0.70 -3.36 -2.95
N SER A 86 0.14 -2.23 -3.40
CA SER A 86 -0.63 -2.17 -4.65
C SER A 86 0.22 -2.08 -5.92
N MET A 87 1.54 -1.89 -5.79
CA MET A 87 2.46 -1.69 -6.91
C MET A 87 2.88 -3.03 -7.53
N VAL A 88 2.17 -3.45 -8.58
CA VAL A 88 2.43 -4.73 -9.30
C VAL A 88 3.87 -4.86 -9.76
N GLU A 89 4.49 -3.76 -10.20
CA GLU A 89 5.89 -3.74 -10.63
C GLU A 89 6.87 -4.12 -9.52
N ALA A 90 6.59 -3.72 -8.27
CA ALA A 90 7.40 -4.14 -7.12
C ALA A 90 7.21 -5.63 -6.80
N GLY A 91 5.99 -6.15 -7.00
CA GLY A 91 5.74 -7.59 -6.94
C GLY A 91 6.53 -8.36 -7.99
N TYR A 92 6.54 -7.87 -9.24
CA TYR A 92 7.28 -8.49 -10.33
C TYR A 92 8.81 -8.45 -10.12
N ARG A 93 9.37 -7.28 -9.77
CA ARG A 93 10.82 -7.09 -9.66
C ARG A 93 11.42 -7.66 -8.37
N TYR A 94 10.68 -7.63 -7.27
CA TYR A 94 11.23 -7.88 -5.94
C TYR A 94 10.47 -8.94 -5.15
N GLY A 95 9.42 -9.55 -5.72
CA GLY A 95 8.62 -10.56 -5.03
C GLY A 95 7.80 -10.02 -3.85
N VAL A 96 7.54 -8.70 -3.80
CA VAL A 96 6.69 -8.12 -2.76
C VAL A 96 5.26 -8.63 -2.95
N PRO A 97 4.58 -9.14 -1.89
CA PRO A 97 3.18 -9.53 -1.98
C PRO A 97 2.31 -8.38 -2.50
N VAL A 98 1.58 -8.64 -3.58
CA VAL A 98 0.68 -7.67 -4.19
C VAL A 98 -0.72 -7.83 -3.62
N THR A 99 -1.35 -6.72 -3.26
CA THR A 99 -2.74 -6.68 -2.81
C THR A 99 -3.45 -5.45 -3.36
N GLY A 100 -4.74 -5.58 -3.59
CA GLY A 100 -5.58 -4.56 -4.18
C GLY A 100 -7.00 -5.08 -4.29
N THR A 101 -7.98 -4.18 -4.13
CA THR A 101 -9.39 -4.55 -4.19
C THR A 101 -10.05 -3.81 -5.34
N MET A 102 -11.14 -3.09 -5.11
CA MET A 102 -11.79 -2.23 -6.10
C MET A 102 -11.49 -0.75 -5.88
N ALA A 103 -11.77 0.07 -6.87
CA ALA A 103 -11.74 1.54 -6.77
C ALA A 103 -13.15 2.11 -6.97
N HIS A 104 -13.38 3.36 -6.53
CA HIS A 104 -14.66 4.04 -6.78
C HIS A 104 -15.05 4.03 -8.26
N SER A 105 -14.09 4.10 -9.18
CA SER A 105 -14.35 4.05 -10.63
C SER A 105 -15.02 2.75 -11.08
N TRP A 106 -14.79 1.63 -10.37
CA TRP A 106 -15.52 0.39 -10.62
C TRP A 106 -16.99 0.57 -10.27
N VAL A 107 -17.30 1.08 -9.07
CA VAL A 107 -18.68 1.29 -8.63
C VAL A 107 -19.41 2.28 -9.55
N MET A 108 -18.74 3.38 -9.92
CA MET A 108 -19.32 4.44 -10.75
C MET A 108 -19.52 4.07 -12.23
N CYS A 109 -18.98 2.94 -12.71
CA CYS A 109 -19.19 2.53 -14.11
C CYS A 109 -20.44 1.65 -14.32
N PHE A 110 -21.19 1.36 -13.26
CA PHE A 110 -22.46 0.65 -13.31
C PHE A 110 -23.63 1.60 -13.02
N ASP A 111 -24.82 1.25 -13.50
CA ASP A 111 -26.04 2.02 -13.25
C ASP A 111 -26.46 1.96 -11.77
N THR A 112 -26.09 0.88 -11.07
CA THR A 112 -26.39 0.70 -9.65
C THR A 112 -25.20 0.13 -8.86
N GLU A 113 -25.09 0.53 -7.60
CA GLU A 113 -24.08 0.00 -6.67
C GLU A 113 -24.22 -1.50 -6.44
N THR A 114 -25.46 -2.00 -6.36
CA THR A 114 -25.74 -3.42 -6.17
C THR A 114 -25.19 -4.25 -7.33
N GLU A 115 -25.41 -3.81 -8.57
CA GLU A 115 -24.83 -4.48 -9.74
C GLU A 115 -23.30 -4.49 -9.67
N ALA A 116 -22.68 -3.36 -9.32
CA ALA A 116 -21.22 -3.29 -9.19
C ALA A 116 -20.66 -4.30 -8.18
N TYR A 117 -21.36 -4.49 -7.04
CA TYR A 117 -20.99 -5.45 -6.01
C TYR A 117 -21.21 -6.89 -6.45
N GLU A 118 -22.36 -7.22 -7.05
CA GLU A 118 -22.65 -8.54 -7.61
C GLU A 118 -21.59 -8.95 -8.63
N ARG A 119 -21.28 -8.06 -9.60
CA ARG A 119 -20.27 -8.33 -10.62
C ARG A 119 -18.87 -8.53 -10.05
N TYR A 120 -18.52 -7.80 -9.00
CA TYR A 120 -17.23 -7.98 -8.34
C TYR A 120 -17.17 -9.29 -7.55
N MET A 121 -18.26 -9.66 -6.88
CA MET A 121 -18.41 -10.94 -6.19
C MET A 121 -18.37 -12.12 -7.17
N ASP A 122 -18.92 -12.00 -8.38
CA ASP A 122 -18.83 -13.04 -9.41
C ASP A 122 -17.38 -13.33 -9.83
N LEU A 123 -16.51 -12.31 -9.81
CA LEU A 123 -15.11 -12.43 -10.21
C LEU A 123 -14.21 -12.95 -9.09
N TYR A 124 -14.43 -12.49 -7.85
CA TYR A 124 -13.51 -12.72 -6.72
C TYR A 124 -14.11 -13.62 -5.62
N GLY A 125 -15.38 -13.98 -5.73
CA GLY A 125 -16.09 -14.81 -4.77
C GLY A 125 -16.03 -14.25 -3.34
N SER A 126 -15.88 -15.15 -2.37
CA SER A 126 -15.80 -14.79 -0.94
C SER A 126 -14.51 -14.06 -0.55
N GLN A 127 -13.54 -13.91 -1.45
CA GLN A 127 -12.32 -13.12 -1.19
C GLN A 127 -12.51 -11.63 -1.55
N ALA A 128 -13.63 -11.28 -2.17
CA ALA A 128 -13.94 -9.90 -2.53
C ALA A 128 -13.90 -8.98 -1.31
N VAL A 129 -13.35 -7.79 -1.52
CA VAL A 129 -13.42 -6.69 -0.56
C VAL A 129 -14.11 -5.51 -1.23
N LEU A 130 -15.32 -5.20 -0.76
CA LEU A 130 -16.18 -4.21 -1.38
C LEU A 130 -15.93 -2.81 -0.80
N LEU A 131 -15.81 -1.80 -1.66
CA LEU A 131 -15.66 -0.40 -1.27
C LEU A 131 -17.05 0.21 -1.09
N ILE A 132 -17.40 0.58 0.14
CA ILE A 132 -18.80 0.90 0.50
C ILE A 132 -19.11 2.40 0.57
N ASP A 133 -18.10 3.26 0.47
CA ASP A 133 -18.24 4.71 0.67
C ASP A 133 -18.21 5.50 -0.64
N THR A 134 -18.64 4.90 -1.76
CA THR A 134 -18.73 5.63 -3.04
C THR A 134 -19.86 6.67 -3.01
N TYR A 135 -20.97 6.36 -2.36
CA TYR A 135 -22.09 7.28 -2.19
C TYR A 135 -22.49 7.43 -0.71
N ASP A 136 -22.89 6.33 -0.06
CA ASP A 136 -23.29 6.30 1.34
C ASP A 136 -23.03 4.92 1.95
N SER A 137 -22.14 4.86 2.95
CA SER A 137 -21.68 3.61 3.57
C SER A 137 -22.83 2.78 4.15
N ALA A 138 -23.76 3.41 4.86
CA ALA A 138 -24.88 2.73 5.51
C ALA A 138 -25.81 2.09 4.47
N THR A 139 -26.16 2.85 3.43
CA THR A 139 -26.98 2.36 2.32
C THR A 139 -26.28 1.24 1.55
N ALA A 140 -24.96 1.32 1.35
CA ALA A 140 -24.19 0.28 0.69
C ALA A 140 -24.18 -1.04 1.48
N VAL A 141 -23.98 -0.98 2.81
CA VAL A 141 -24.07 -2.15 3.70
C VAL A 141 -25.47 -2.78 3.63
N ASP A 142 -26.51 -1.95 3.68
CA ASP A 142 -27.91 -2.37 3.53
C ASP A 142 -28.16 -3.10 2.21
N ARG A 143 -27.60 -2.60 1.10
CA ARG A 143 -27.70 -3.20 -0.24
C ARG A 143 -26.99 -4.56 -0.27
N ILE A 144 -25.77 -4.63 0.24
CA ILE A 144 -24.99 -5.88 0.35
C ILE A 144 -25.77 -6.93 1.14
N ALA A 145 -26.36 -6.55 2.28
CA ALA A 145 -27.14 -7.45 3.12
C ALA A 145 -28.43 -7.94 2.43
N LYS A 146 -29.21 -7.03 1.83
CA LYS A 146 -30.47 -7.34 1.12
C LYS A 146 -30.24 -8.21 -0.12
N ALA A 147 -29.13 -8.01 -0.82
CA ALA A 147 -28.73 -8.84 -1.97
C ALA A 147 -28.16 -10.21 -1.56
N GLY A 148 -27.99 -10.47 -0.25
CA GLY A 148 -27.46 -11.74 0.23
C GLY A 148 -25.96 -11.95 -0.03
N LEU A 149 -25.23 -10.88 -0.37
CA LEU A 149 -23.79 -10.95 -0.64
C LEU A 149 -23.00 -11.19 0.65
N ARG A 150 -21.89 -11.92 0.54
CA ARG A 150 -21.00 -12.28 1.67
C ARG A 150 -19.54 -12.06 1.27
N PRO A 151 -19.09 -10.79 1.16
CA PRO A 151 -17.70 -10.47 0.86
C PRO A 151 -16.80 -10.86 2.04
N GLY A 152 -15.50 -11.06 1.76
CA GLY A 152 -14.51 -11.37 2.78
C GLY A 152 -14.21 -10.18 3.69
N ALA A 153 -14.33 -8.95 3.16
CA ALA A 153 -14.25 -7.70 3.93
C ALA A 153 -14.94 -6.55 3.21
N VAL A 154 -14.98 -5.38 3.85
CA VAL A 154 -15.37 -4.10 3.24
C VAL A 154 -14.27 -3.06 3.46
N ARG A 155 -14.22 -2.04 2.60
CA ARG A 155 -13.25 -0.94 2.66
C ARG A 155 -13.98 0.40 2.75
N ILE A 156 -13.45 1.30 3.57
CA ILE A 156 -13.92 2.67 3.79
C ILE A 156 -12.71 3.58 3.57
N ASP A 157 -12.79 4.51 2.61
CA ASP A 157 -11.69 5.37 2.18
C ASP A 157 -11.89 6.85 2.59
N SER A 158 -13.03 7.21 3.19
CA SER A 158 -13.42 8.57 3.53
C SER A 158 -14.20 8.68 4.85
N GLY A 159 -14.45 9.91 5.31
CA GLY A 159 -15.18 10.18 6.55
C GLY A 159 -14.33 10.04 7.83
N ASP A 160 -15.01 9.98 8.98
CA ASP A 160 -14.38 9.62 10.26
C ASP A 160 -14.28 8.10 10.35
N LEU A 161 -13.12 7.56 9.97
CA LEU A 161 -12.87 6.13 9.89
C LEU A 161 -13.12 5.40 11.23
N LEU A 162 -12.94 6.06 12.38
CA LEU A 162 -13.21 5.41 13.66
C LEU A 162 -14.71 5.19 13.83
N THR A 163 -15.49 6.24 13.65
CA THR A 163 -16.96 6.21 13.76
C THR A 163 -17.58 5.29 12.71
N GLU A 164 -17.17 5.41 11.45
CA GLU A 164 -17.65 4.58 10.35
C GLU A 164 -17.35 3.08 10.59
N SER A 165 -16.14 2.75 11.06
CA SER A 165 -15.77 1.35 11.33
C SER A 165 -16.62 0.68 12.41
N GLN A 166 -17.16 1.46 13.35
CA GLN A 166 -18.05 0.98 14.40
C GLN A 166 -19.48 0.82 13.89
N SER A 167 -19.94 1.74 13.04
CA SER A 167 -21.27 1.71 12.42
C SER A 167 -21.47 0.52 11.47
N VAL A 168 -20.41 0.13 10.76
CA VAL A 168 -20.42 -0.94 9.75
C VAL A 168 -20.36 -2.35 10.36
N ARG A 169 -19.95 -2.50 11.62
CA ARG A 169 -19.84 -3.80 12.32
C ARG A 169 -21.16 -4.26 12.91
#